data_AF-A0A920L919-F1
#
_entry.id   AF-A0A920L919-F1
#
_cell.length_a   1.000
_cell.length_b   1.000
_cell.length_c   1.000
_cell.angle_alpha   90.00
_cell.angle_beta   90.00
_cell.angle_gamma   90.00
#
_symmetry.space_group_name_H-M   'P 1'
#
loop_
_entity.id
_entity.type
_entity.pdbx_description
1 polymer ?
#
loop_
_entity_poly.entity_id
_entity_poly.type
_entity_poly.pdbx_seq_one_letter_code
_entity_poly.pdbx_strand_id
1 'polypeptide(L)'
;MAAGLNKIRLSTNPTDAAIAALQIGDIVYLDGTIYTAREGVYMRVIEDGVDLPLDLPAVSAANFHCSPAATQHEDGSFTLGAVTATASFRFSKWIGRWLSTSGAKLIIGKGGMSPEDYRDHFVPNGAIYLTTVGYGTGALLGRGVRQVRELHWKKN
;
A
#
# COMPACT_ATOMS: atom_id res chain seq x y z
N MET A 1 -25.49 -5.97 -22.44
CA MET A 1 -24.11 -5.57 -22.77
C MET A 1 -23.34 -5.53 -21.46
N ALA A 2 -22.43 -6.47 -21.20
CA ALA A 2 -21.57 -6.38 -20.02
C ALA A 2 -20.68 -5.15 -20.22
N ALA A 3 -20.92 -4.08 -19.45
CA ALA A 3 -20.06 -2.90 -19.48
C ALA A 3 -18.64 -3.36 -19.17
N GLY A 4 -17.69 -3.04 -20.06
CA GLY A 4 -16.28 -3.39 -19.85
C GLY A 4 -15.77 -2.78 -18.55
N LEU A 5 -14.83 -3.47 -17.89
CA LEU A 5 -14.21 -2.96 -16.66
C LEU A 5 -13.50 -1.65 -16.96
N ASN A 6 -13.85 -0.61 -16.21
CA ASN A 6 -13.21 0.70 -16.32
C ASN A 6 -11.77 0.61 -15.78
N LYS A 7 -10.81 1.11 -16.55
CA LYS A 7 -9.37 1.01 -16.25
C LYS A 7 -8.81 2.40 -16.08
N ILE A 8 -8.17 2.64 -14.93
CA ILE A 8 -7.65 3.94 -14.55
C ILE A 8 -6.18 3.80 -14.22
N ARG A 9 -5.35 4.73 -14.72
CA ARG A 9 -3.97 4.90 -14.27
C ARG A 9 -3.96 6.00 -13.22
N LEU A 10 -3.42 5.71 -12.03
CA LEU A 10 -3.45 6.62 -10.90
C LEU A 10 -2.03 6.84 -10.35
N SER A 11 -1.69 8.10 -10.06
CA SER A 11 -0.46 8.44 -9.34
C SER A 11 -0.47 7.82 -7.94
N THR A 12 0.70 7.40 -7.46
CA THR A 12 0.91 6.99 -6.06
C THR A 12 0.87 8.17 -5.07
N ASN A 13 0.86 9.39 -5.58
CA ASN A 13 0.49 10.63 -4.89
C ASN A 13 -0.72 11.27 -5.61
N PRO A 14 -1.92 10.69 -5.47
CA PRO A 14 -3.10 11.20 -6.15
C PRO A 14 -3.61 12.49 -5.48
N THR A 15 -4.26 13.34 -6.28
CA THR A 15 -5.05 14.45 -5.73
C THR A 15 -6.36 13.93 -5.14
N ASP A 16 -6.97 14.67 -4.22
CA ASP A 16 -8.30 14.32 -3.68
C ASP A 16 -9.35 14.20 -4.80
N ALA A 17 -9.26 15.03 -5.83
CA ALA A 17 -10.13 14.95 -7.01
C ALA A 17 -9.93 13.65 -7.81
N ALA A 18 -8.69 13.17 -7.95
CA ALA A 18 -8.40 11.91 -8.63
C ALA A 18 -8.93 10.71 -7.84
N ILE A 19 -8.87 10.76 -6.50
CA ILE A 19 -9.47 9.75 -5.63
C ILE A 19 -11.00 9.79 -5.76
N ALA A 20 -11.61 10.98 -5.68
CA ALA A 20 -13.06 11.15 -5.73
C ALA A 20 -13.70 10.74 -7.08
N ALA A 21 -12.91 10.73 -8.16
CA ALA A 21 -13.35 10.27 -9.47
C ALA A 21 -13.49 8.73 -9.56
N LEU A 22 -12.84 7.98 -8.67
CA LEU A 22 -12.87 6.52 -8.69
C LEU A 22 -14.24 5.98 -8.27
N GLN A 23 -14.64 4.89 -8.91
CA GLN A 23 -15.85 4.14 -8.61
C GLN A 23 -15.50 2.74 -8.09
N ILE A 24 -16.39 2.18 -7.27
CA ILE A 24 -16.24 0.79 -6.81
C ILE A 24 -16.21 -0.13 -8.03
N GLY A 25 -15.17 -0.97 -8.11
CA GLY A 25 -14.96 -1.91 -9.21
C GLY A 25 -14.01 -1.42 -10.31
N ASP A 26 -13.53 -0.17 -10.24
CA ASP A 26 -12.49 0.31 -11.15
C ASP A 26 -11.20 -0.52 -11.02
N ILE A 27 -10.59 -0.84 -12.16
CA ILE A 27 -9.26 -1.44 -12.20
C ILE A 27 -8.23 -0.32 -12.18
N VAL A 28 -7.51 -0.21 -11.08
CA VAL A 28 -6.48 0.82 -10.89
C VAL A 28 -5.09 0.27 -11.17
N TYR A 29 -4.37 0.92 -12.09
CA TYR A 29 -2.95 0.73 -12.33
C TYR A 29 -2.19 1.88 -11.67
N LEU A 30 -1.38 1.58 -10.66
CA LEU A 30 -0.60 2.60 -9.95
C LEU A 30 0.69 2.95 -10.69
N ASP A 31 1.05 4.24 -10.63
CA ASP A 31 2.28 4.77 -11.20
C ASP A 31 3.07 5.58 -10.14
N GLY A 32 4.36 5.24 -10.01
CA GLY A 32 5.28 5.85 -9.06
C GLY A 32 5.73 4.90 -7.94
N THR A 33 6.15 5.48 -6.82
CA THR A 33 6.72 4.75 -5.69
C THR A 33 5.61 4.19 -4.82
N ILE A 34 5.71 2.93 -4.42
CA ILE A 34 4.92 2.37 -3.33
C ILE A 34 5.87 2.00 -2.19
N TYR A 35 5.39 2.07 -0.96
CA TYR A 35 6.14 1.58 0.20
C TYR A 35 5.38 0.43 0.86
N THR A 36 6.09 -0.43 1.58
CA THR A 36 5.46 -1.54 2.29
C THR A 36 5.46 -1.31 3.79
N ALA A 37 4.29 -1.33 4.41
CA ALA A 37 4.15 -1.36 5.87
C ALA A 37 3.22 -2.50 6.31
N ARG A 38 3.58 -3.16 7.40
CA ARG A 38 2.79 -4.22 8.07
C ARG A 38 2.96 -4.06 9.59
N GLU A 39 2.48 -5.04 10.34
CA GLU A 39 2.62 -5.17 11.79
C GLU A 39 3.91 -4.61 12.39
N GLY A 40 5.10 -5.03 11.94
CA GLY A 40 6.36 -4.53 12.52
C GLY A 40 6.60 -3.02 12.33
N VAL A 41 6.16 -2.46 11.19
CA VAL A 41 6.23 -1.00 10.95
C VAL A 41 5.21 -0.27 11.82
N TYR A 42 3.99 -0.81 11.93
CA TYR A 42 2.94 -0.21 12.75
C TYR A 42 3.27 -0.22 14.22
N MET A 43 3.79 -1.32 14.76
CA MET A 43 4.29 -1.35 16.13
C MET A 43 5.36 -0.29 16.34
N ARG A 44 6.37 -0.25 15.47
CA ARG A 44 7.49 0.68 15.64
C ARG A 44 7.07 2.16 15.58
N VAL A 45 6.19 2.54 14.67
CA VAL A 45 5.78 3.94 14.49
C VAL A 45 4.64 4.33 15.44
N ILE A 46 3.65 3.45 15.61
CA ILE A 46 2.42 3.78 16.35
C ILE A 46 2.52 3.41 17.82
N GLU A 47 3.05 2.23 18.14
CA GLU A 47 3.14 1.76 19.54
C GLU A 47 4.43 2.28 20.21
N ASP A 48 5.57 2.16 19.53
CA ASP A 48 6.88 2.57 20.09
C ASP A 48 7.19 4.07 19.87
N GLY A 49 6.39 4.77 19.06
CA GLY A 49 6.55 6.21 18.81
C GLY A 49 7.82 6.59 18.03
N VAL A 50 8.38 5.68 17.25
CA VAL A 50 9.56 5.96 16.40
C VAL A 50 9.13 6.70 15.14
N ASP A 51 9.80 7.79 14.83
CA ASP A 51 9.52 8.57 13.62
C ASP A 51 9.72 7.75 12.34
N LEU A 52 8.93 8.10 11.31
CA LEU A 52 9.09 7.53 9.98
C LEU A 52 10.47 7.92 9.41
N PRO A 53 11.18 6.99 8.76
CA PRO A 53 12.50 7.26 8.18
C PRO A 53 12.44 8.13 6.92
N LEU A 54 11.22 8.40 6.43
CA LEU A 54 10.93 9.13 5.21
C LEU A 54 9.83 10.15 5.49
N ASP A 55 9.92 11.29 4.80
CA ASP A 55 8.81 12.23 4.70
C ASP A 55 7.74 11.64 3.78
N LEU A 56 6.83 10.88 4.39
CA LEU A 56 5.55 10.55 3.79
C LEU A 56 4.58 11.71 4.08
N PRO A 57 3.67 12.06 3.14
CA PRO A 57 3.41 11.47 1.83
C PRO A 57 4.27 12.05 0.68
N ALA A 58 5.26 12.91 0.95
CA ALA A 58 6.07 13.55 -0.09
C ALA A 58 6.72 12.52 -1.05
N VAL A 59 7.17 11.38 -0.51
CA VAL A 59 7.69 10.25 -1.30
C VAL A 59 6.59 9.44 -1.98
N SER A 60 5.53 9.11 -1.23
CA SER A 60 4.41 8.29 -1.70
C SER A 60 3.27 8.30 -0.66
N ALA A 61 2.03 8.32 -1.12
CA ALA A 61 0.83 8.11 -0.31
C ALA A 61 0.29 6.67 -0.43
N ALA A 62 1.04 5.78 -1.08
CA ALA A 62 0.62 4.42 -1.42
C ALA A 62 1.30 3.37 -0.52
N ASN A 63 0.58 2.99 0.53
CA ASN A 63 0.97 1.94 1.45
C ASN A 63 0.52 0.57 0.95
N PHE A 64 1.47 -0.32 0.72
CA PHE A 64 1.19 -1.70 0.38
C PHE A 64 1.39 -2.63 1.58
N HIS A 65 0.29 -3.21 2.06
CA HIS A 65 0.30 -4.35 2.96
C HIS A 65 0.90 -5.59 2.27
N CYS A 66 2.23 -5.64 2.19
CA CYS A 66 2.99 -6.65 1.47
C CYS A 66 4.24 -7.06 2.25
N SER A 67 4.69 -8.30 2.03
CA SER A 67 6.06 -8.71 2.34
C SER A 67 6.69 -9.20 1.03
N PRO A 68 7.46 -8.37 0.33
CA PRO A 68 8.11 -8.80 -0.90
C PRO A 68 9.05 -9.97 -0.62
N ALA A 69 9.02 -10.99 -1.48
CA ALA A 69 10.06 -12.02 -1.51
C ALA A 69 11.29 -11.41 -2.21
N ALA A 70 12.09 -10.68 -1.45
CA ALA A 70 13.24 -9.93 -1.92
C ALA A 70 14.55 -10.63 -1.53
N THR A 71 15.50 -10.66 -2.46
CA THR A 71 16.90 -11.03 -2.21
C THR A 71 17.74 -9.81 -2.47
N GLN A 72 18.50 -9.37 -1.46
CA GLN A 72 19.51 -8.32 -1.62
C GLN A 72 20.82 -8.96 -2.07
N HIS A 73 21.42 -8.42 -3.12
CA HIS A 73 22.72 -8.84 -3.64
C HIS A 73 23.86 -8.13 -2.93
N GLU A 74 25.09 -8.60 -3.13
CA GLU A 74 26.30 -8.03 -2.51
C GLU A 74 26.54 -6.57 -2.93
N ASP A 75 26.13 -6.19 -4.15
CA ASP A 75 26.21 -4.82 -4.67
C ASP A 75 25.11 -3.88 -4.13
N GLY A 76 24.24 -4.39 -3.24
CA GLY A 76 23.13 -3.66 -2.64
C GLY A 76 21.85 -3.64 -3.48
N SER A 77 21.87 -4.15 -4.72
CA SER A 77 20.69 -4.27 -5.56
C SER A 77 19.73 -5.37 -5.06
N PHE A 78 18.51 -5.39 -5.58
CA PHE A 78 17.47 -6.33 -5.14
C PHE A 78 16.85 -7.09 -6.31
N THR A 79 16.70 -8.40 -6.15
CA THR A 79 15.77 -9.21 -6.95
C THR A 79 14.48 -9.41 -6.17
N LEU A 80 13.33 -9.14 -6.81
CA LEU A 80 12.01 -9.43 -6.25
C LEU A 80 11.43 -10.68 -6.94
N GLY A 81 11.43 -11.82 -6.23
CA GLY A 81 10.86 -13.06 -6.76
C GLY A 81 9.33 -13.06 -6.79
N ALA A 82 8.70 -12.39 -5.83
CA ALA A 82 7.25 -12.22 -5.77
C ALA A 82 6.85 -11.04 -4.90
N VAL A 83 5.72 -10.41 -5.24
CA VAL A 83 5.07 -9.37 -4.45
C VAL A 83 3.63 -9.80 -4.22
N THR A 84 3.29 -10.11 -2.97
CA THR A 84 1.94 -10.58 -2.61
C THR A 84 1.33 -9.73 -1.51
N ALA A 85 0.06 -9.39 -1.69
CA ALA A 85 -0.72 -8.72 -0.66
C ALA A 85 -0.96 -9.64 0.54
N THR A 86 -0.97 -9.05 1.74
CA THR A 86 -1.45 -9.70 2.96
C THR A 86 -2.84 -9.21 3.36
N ALA A 87 -3.47 -10.00 4.23
CA ALA A 87 -4.79 -9.72 4.78
C ALA A 87 -4.77 -8.41 5.59
N SER A 88 -5.48 -7.39 5.12
CA SER A 88 -5.43 -6.03 5.67
C SER A 88 -6.24 -5.88 6.96
N PHE A 89 -7.30 -6.67 7.14
CA PHE A 89 -8.07 -6.71 8.38
C PHE A 89 -7.21 -7.00 9.62
N ARG A 90 -6.05 -7.66 9.48
CA ARG A 90 -5.08 -7.86 10.57
C ARG A 90 -4.54 -6.56 11.16
N PHE A 91 -4.66 -5.46 10.43
CA PHE A 91 -4.08 -4.18 10.79
C PHE A 91 -5.11 -3.13 11.19
N SER A 92 -6.39 -3.51 11.31
CA SER A 92 -7.49 -2.61 11.71
C SER A 92 -7.15 -1.80 12.97
N LYS A 93 -6.60 -2.43 14.02
CA LYS A 93 -6.23 -1.74 15.27
C LYS A 93 -5.24 -0.57 15.12
N TRP A 94 -4.44 -0.54 14.05
CA TRP A 94 -3.47 0.53 13.79
C TRP A 94 -3.92 1.52 12.73
N ILE A 95 -4.90 1.17 11.88
CA ILE A 95 -5.10 1.85 10.60
C ILE A 95 -5.48 3.33 10.77
N GLY A 96 -6.34 3.66 11.74
CA GLY A 96 -6.74 5.05 11.99
C GLY A 96 -5.56 5.94 12.36
N ARG A 97 -4.71 5.48 13.28
CA ARG A 97 -3.51 6.25 13.67
C ARG A 97 -2.46 6.24 12.57
N TRP A 98 -2.35 5.15 11.82
CA TRP A 98 -1.44 5.06 10.70
C TRP A 98 -1.77 6.05 9.58
N LEU A 99 -3.04 6.15 9.17
CA LEU A 99 -3.46 7.09 8.11
C LEU A 99 -3.12 8.54 8.48
N SER A 100 -3.42 8.93 9.72
CA SER A 100 -3.10 10.29 10.22
C SER A 100 -1.61 10.55 10.40
N THR A 101 -0.82 9.53 10.76
CA THR A 101 0.64 9.69 11.00
C THR A 101 1.44 9.64 9.70
N SER A 102 1.08 8.77 8.76
CA SER A 102 1.82 8.57 7.50
C SER A 102 1.32 9.43 6.34
N GLY A 103 0.11 10.02 6.45
CA GLY A 103 -0.53 10.72 5.34
C GLY A 103 -0.94 9.80 4.18
N ALA A 104 -0.98 8.48 4.40
CA ALA A 104 -1.35 7.52 3.36
C ALA A 104 -2.77 7.79 2.83
N LYS A 105 -2.90 7.74 1.51
CA LYS A 105 -4.18 7.89 0.80
C LYS A 105 -4.63 6.60 0.13
N LEU A 106 -3.69 5.71 -0.19
CA LEU A 106 -3.97 4.43 -0.82
C LEU A 106 -3.47 3.32 0.08
N ILE A 107 -4.38 2.50 0.60
CA ILE A 107 -4.04 1.24 1.27
C ILE A 107 -4.25 0.10 0.28
N ILE A 108 -3.17 -0.60 -0.07
CA ILE A 108 -3.18 -1.72 -1.00
C ILE A 108 -3.07 -3.02 -0.22
N GLY A 109 -3.92 -4.00 -0.50
CA GLY A 109 -3.84 -5.27 0.20
C GLY A 109 -4.83 -6.32 -0.31
N LYS A 110 -5.13 -7.30 0.56
CA LYS A 110 -6.22 -8.24 0.34
C LYS A 110 -7.13 -8.41 1.55
N GLY A 111 -8.30 -8.99 1.33
CA GLY A 111 -9.27 -9.33 2.38
C GLY A 111 -10.09 -8.15 2.90
N GLY A 112 -9.80 -6.93 2.43
CA GLY A 112 -10.52 -5.73 2.84
C GLY A 112 -10.32 -5.37 4.31
N MET A 113 -11.14 -4.43 4.75
CA MET A 113 -11.27 -3.90 6.11
C MET A 113 -12.76 -3.82 6.48
N SER A 114 -13.09 -3.58 7.75
CA SER A 114 -14.50 -3.55 8.18
C SER A 114 -15.21 -2.27 7.70
N PRO A 115 -16.55 -2.27 7.63
CA PRO A 115 -17.32 -1.04 7.41
C PRO A 115 -16.99 0.07 8.42
N GLU A 116 -16.71 -0.29 9.67
CA GLU A 116 -16.27 0.62 10.72
C GLU A 116 -14.91 1.23 10.37
N ASP A 117 -13.92 0.43 9.99
CA ASP A 117 -12.61 0.94 9.57
C ASP A 117 -12.77 1.96 8.42
N TYR A 118 -13.60 1.64 7.42
CA TYR A 118 -13.81 2.54 6.29
C TYR A 118 -14.46 3.86 6.72
N ARG A 119 -15.55 3.80 7.49
CA ARG A 119 -16.30 4.97 7.93
C ARG A 119 -15.50 5.84 8.89
N ASP A 120 -14.82 5.22 9.84
CA ASP A 120 -14.25 5.92 10.99
C ASP A 120 -12.80 6.34 10.73
N HIS A 121 -12.12 5.72 9.75
CA HIS A 121 -10.71 5.98 9.45
C HIS A 121 -10.43 6.35 7.99
N PHE A 122 -10.96 5.63 7.01
CA PHE A 122 -10.65 5.93 5.61
C PHE A 122 -11.32 7.21 5.13
N VAL A 123 -12.64 7.33 5.33
CA VAL A 123 -13.42 8.49 4.88
C VAL A 123 -12.88 9.81 5.48
N PRO A 124 -12.62 9.92 6.80
CA PRO A 124 -12.10 11.16 7.39
C PRO A 124 -10.70 11.55 6.89
N ASN A 125 -9.90 10.58 6.46
CA ASN A 125 -8.56 10.83 5.93
C ASN A 125 -8.54 11.00 4.39
N GLY A 126 -9.70 10.88 3.72
CA GLY A 126 -9.78 10.88 2.26
C GLY A 126 -8.97 9.74 1.63
N ALA A 127 -8.90 8.60 2.33
CA ALA A 127 -8.15 7.43 1.89
C ALA A 127 -9.07 6.38 1.28
N ILE A 128 -8.51 5.54 0.42
CA ILE A 128 -9.21 4.41 -0.20
C ILE A 128 -8.45 3.11 -0.07
N TYR A 129 -9.17 2.02 -0.26
CA TYR A 129 -8.61 0.68 -0.28
C TYR A 129 -8.59 0.11 -1.68
N LEU A 130 -7.42 -0.36 -2.10
CA LEU A 130 -7.20 -1.03 -3.38
C LEU A 130 -6.90 -2.51 -3.12
N THR A 131 -7.84 -3.37 -3.51
CA THR A 131 -7.63 -4.82 -3.42
C THR A 131 -6.79 -5.32 -4.60
N THR A 132 -5.74 -6.09 -4.32
CA THR A 132 -4.98 -6.73 -5.40
C THR A 132 -5.81 -7.84 -6.05
N VAL A 133 -5.75 -7.93 -7.37
CA VAL A 133 -6.38 -9.02 -8.15
C VAL A 133 -5.45 -10.23 -8.25
N GLY A 134 -6.03 -11.44 -8.27
CA GLY A 134 -5.28 -12.68 -8.44
C GLY A 134 -4.59 -13.15 -7.16
N TYR A 135 -5.33 -13.84 -6.29
CA TYR A 135 -4.72 -14.52 -5.15
C TYR A 135 -3.74 -15.59 -5.65
N GLY A 136 -2.48 -15.50 -5.23
CA GLY A 136 -1.43 -16.46 -5.63
C GLY A 136 -0.66 -16.08 -6.90
N THR A 137 -0.99 -14.96 -7.58
CA THR A 137 -0.25 -14.50 -8.78
C THR A 137 0.86 -13.49 -8.44
N GLY A 138 1.52 -13.66 -7.29
CA GLY A 138 2.52 -12.70 -6.78
C GLY A 138 3.69 -12.42 -7.73
N ALA A 139 4.05 -13.39 -8.56
CA ALA A 139 5.07 -13.22 -9.60
C ALA A 139 4.63 -12.23 -10.69
N LEU A 140 3.32 -12.13 -11.00
CA LEU A 140 2.81 -11.17 -11.98
C LEU A 140 2.83 -9.75 -11.44
N LEU A 141 2.44 -9.56 -10.17
CA LEU A 141 2.51 -8.25 -9.52
C LEU A 141 3.97 -7.76 -9.41
N GLY A 142 4.90 -8.68 -9.17
CA GLY A 142 6.34 -8.39 -9.13
C GLY A 142 6.87 -7.77 -10.43
N ARG A 143 6.30 -8.11 -11.60
CA ARG A 143 6.70 -7.53 -12.91
C ARG A 143 6.43 -6.02 -13.01
N GLY A 144 5.52 -5.49 -12.19
CA GLY A 144 5.24 -4.06 -12.11
C GLY A 144 6.33 -3.29 -11.36
N VAL A 145 7.16 -3.96 -10.55
CA VAL A 145 8.21 -3.32 -9.78
C VAL A 145 9.49 -3.26 -10.59
N ARG A 146 10.01 -2.04 -10.79
CA ARG A 146 11.24 -1.82 -11.58
C ARG A 146 12.51 -1.91 -10.74
N GLN A 147 12.45 -1.47 -9.49
CA GLN A 147 13.58 -1.47 -8.57
C GLN A 147 13.10 -1.26 -7.13
N VAL A 148 13.91 -1.71 -6.17
CA VAL A 148 13.80 -1.31 -4.76
C VAL A 148 14.68 -0.08 -4.56
N ARG A 149 14.08 1.04 -4.16
CA ARG A 149 14.83 2.30 -3.97
C ARG A 149 15.58 2.35 -2.66
N GLU A 150 14.91 1.95 -1.58
CA GLU A 150 15.42 2.06 -0.22
C GLU A 150 14.88 0.89 0.62
N LEU A 151 15.64 0.51 1.65
CA LEU A 151 15.26 -0.48 2.64
C LEU A 151 15.56 0.08 4.03
N HIS A 152 14.50 0.18 4.85
CA HIS A 152 14.58 0.66 6.23
C HIS A 152 14.24 -0.48 7.19
N TRP A 153 14.84 -0.45 8.39
CA TRP A 153 14.62 -1.43 9.46
C TRP A 153 14.80 -2.90 9.05
N LYS A 154 15.86 -3.18 8.25
CA LYS A 154 16.31 -4.54 7.98
C LYS A 154 16.63 -5.23 9.31
N LYS A 155 16.02 -6.40 9.57
CA LYS A 155 16.45 -7.25 10.67
C LYS A 155 17.76 -7.93 10.27
N ASN A 156 18.74 -7.88 11.16
CA ASN A 156 20.00 -8.62 11.04
C ASN A 156 19.74 -10.11 11.21
#